data_AF-A0A8S3SEY4-F1
#
_entry.id   AF-A0A8S3SEY4-F1
#
_cell.length_a   1.000
_cell.length_b   1.000
_cell.length_c   1.000
_cell.angle_alpha   90.00
_cell.angle_beta   90.00
_cell.angle_gamma   90.00
#
_symmetry.space_group_name_H-M   'P 1'
#
loop_
_entity.id
_entity.type
_entity.pdbx_description
1 polymer ?
#
loop_
_entity_poly.entity_id
_entity_poly.type
_entity_poly.pdbx_seq_one_letter_code
_entity_poly.pdbx_strand_id
1 'polypeptide(L)'
;MAEASMPRFGHGCFLVCLEQLYQKLSGRELKYTALIGKPSEITYHHADHLLYQQAKQLGWENVDNIYCIGDNPETDIYGANLYNRYLQNRAYQMRNMKKKRVIAGNSSTLDVDSDDDELISSVVNTIEDEELESNYAMNCHSILVCTGVYCSSRDYVTYDNKKPSNHNHRDFVLDPHLKQPNYVVQNVHEAVQLVFQKEQ
;
A
#
# COMPACT_ATOMS: atom_id res chain seq x y z
N MET A 1 -6.56 -21.77 -17.28
CA MET A 1 -7.43 -21.12 -16.28
C MET A 1 -7.80 -22.17 -15.25
N ALA A 2 -7.77 -21.87 -13.96
CA ALA A 2 -8.13 -22.85 -12.93
C ALA A 2 -9.63 -23.20 -13.02
N GLU A 3 -9.96 -24.45 -13.30
CA GLU A 3 -11.32 -24.98 -13.54
C GLU A 3 -12.22 -25.05 -12.29
N ALA A 4 -11.78 -24.49 -11.16
CA ALA A 4 -12.52 -24.61 -9.91
C ALA A 4 -13.54 -23.47 -9.78
N SER A 5 -14.81 -23.84 -9.57
CA SER A 5 -15.90 -22.89 -9.36
C SER A 5 -15.85 -22.17 -8.02
N MET A 6 -14.88 -22.42 -7.13
CA MET A 6 -14.80 -21.87 -5.77
C MET A 6 -13.37 -21.39 -5.46
N PRO A 7 -13.18 -20.33 -4.65
CA PRO A 7 -11.87 -19.94 -4.16
C PRO A 7 -11.19 -21.10 -3.44
N ARG A 8 -9.87 -21.20 -3.60
CA ARG A 8 -9.07 -22.27 -3.01
C ARG A 8 -8.23 -21.72 -1.85
N PHE A 9 -7.88 -22.60 -0.93
CA PHE A 9 -6.95 -22.26 0.13
C PHE A 9 -5.58 -21.89 -0.47
N GLY A 10 -5.13 -20.68 -0.16
CA GLY A 10 -3.78 -20.20 -0.49
C GLY A 10 -2.80 -20.44 0.66
N HIS A 11 -1.65 -19.76 0.59
CA HIS A 11 -0.58 -19.86 1.58
C HIS A 11 -1.04 -19.56 3.02
N GLY A 12 -2.03 -18.68 3.21
CA GLY A 12 -2.58 -18.38 4.54
C GLY A 12 -3.12 -19.61 5.28
N CYS A 13 -3.71 -20.58 4.56
CA CYS A 13 -4.17 -21.83 5.17
C CYS A 13 -3.00 -22.67 5.69
N PHE A 14 -1.90 -22.74 4.94
CA PHE A 14 -0.69 -23.43 5.39
C PHE A 14 -0.12 -22.79 6.67
N LEU A 15 -0.08 -21.45 6.73
CA LEU A 15 0.38 -20.73 7.93
C LEU A 15 -0.50 -21.09 9.13
N VAL A 16 -1.82 -21.00 9.01
CA VAL A 16 -2.75 -21.36 10.09
C VAL A 16 -2.52 -22.81 10.56
N CYS A 17 -2.39 -23.77 9.65
CA CYS A 17 -2.11 -25.16 10.02
C CYS A 17 -0.76 -25.30 10.75
N LEU A 18 0.28 -24.62 10.28
CA LEU A 18 1.61 -24.66 10.87
C LEU A 18 1.63 -24.05 12.28
N GLU A 19 0.97 -22.91 12.48
CA GLU A 19 0.82 -22.25 13.78
C GLU A 19 0.14 -23.18 14.78
N GLN A 20 -0.99 -23.79 14.40
CA GLN A 20 -1.74 -24.69 15.26
C GLN A 20 -0.93 -25.94 15.61
N LEU A 21 -0.19 -26.50 14.64
CA LEU A 21 0.67 -27.65 14.87
C LEU A 21 1.83 -27.31 15.82
N TYR A 22 2.51 -26.17 15.59
CA TYR A 22 3.60 -25.71 16.44
C TYR A 22 3.14 -25.46 17.87
N GLN A 23 1.99 -24.80 18.04
CA GLN A 23 1.36 -24.58 19.34
C GLN A 23 1.08 -25.90 20.06
N LYS A 24 0.46 -26.86 19.37
CA LYS A 24 0.09 -28.15 19.93
C LYS A 24 1.30 -28.95 20.40
N LEU A 25 2.41 -28.92 19.66
CA LEU A 25 3.59 -29.72 19.95
C LEU A 25 4.53 -29.05 20.98
N SER A 26 4.67 -27.73 20.94
CA SER A 26 5.63 -27.00 21.77
C SER A 26 5.01 -26.30 22.98
N GLY A 27 3.69 -26.08 22.99
CA GLY A 27 2.98 -25.24 23.95
C GLY A 27 3.22 -23.74 23.78
N ARG A 28 3.91 -23.32 22.71
CA ARG A 28 4.28 -21.91 22.44
C ARG A 28 3.65 -21.41 21.15
N GLU A 29 3.37 -20.11 21.09
CA GLU A 29 2.97 -19.46 19.84
C GLU A 29 4.16 -19.39 18.86
N LEU A 30 3.89 -19.71 17.59
CA LEU A 30 4.86 -19.51 16.52
C LEU A 30 5.04 -18.01 16.28
N LYS A 31 6.27 -17.53 16.41
CA LYS A 31 6.65 -16.14 16.18
C LYS A 31 7.35 -15.99 14.83
N TYR A 32 6.82 -15.12 13.99
CA TYR A 32 7.45 -14.76 12.72
C TYR A 32 8.44 -13.63 12.92
N THR A 33 9.53 -13.65 12.15
CA THR A 33 10.47 -12.51 12.08
C THR A 33 9.96 -11.43 11.13
N ALA A 34 9.28 -11.84 10.06
CA ALA A 34 8.62 -10.96 9.12
C ALA A 34 7.48 -11.71 8.41
N LEU A 35 6.38 -11.01 8.13
CA LEU A 35 5.30 -11.49 7.28
C LEU A 35 5.24 -10.58 6.05
N ILE A 36 5.56 -11.15 4.89
CA ILE A 36 5.72 -10.43 3.63
C ILE A 36 4.64 -10.88 2.64
N GLY A 37 4.28 -9.98 1.73
CA GLY A 37 3.21 -10.16 0.76
C GLY A 37 2.05 -9.22 1.06
N LYS A 38 1.13 -9.09 0.09
CA LYS A 38 -0.09 -8.31 0.27
C LYS A 38 -0.87 -8.85 1.49
N PRO A 39 -1.42 -7.99 2.36
CA PRO A 39 -1.58 -6.54 2.22
C PRO A 39 -0.43 -5.68 2.80
N SER A 40 0.74 -6.25 3.12
CA SER A 40 1.83 -5.54 3.79
C SER A 40 2.37 -4.36 2.98
N GLU A 41 2.56 -3.21 3.64
CA GLU A 41 3.04 -1.97 3.02
C GLU A 41 4.40 -2.14 2.34
N ILE A 42 5.31 -2.95 2.93
CA ILE A 42 6.64 -3.22 2.37
C ILE A 42 6.58 -3.81 0.95
N THR A 43 5.55 -4.60 0.66
CA THR A 43 5.33 -5.17 -0.67
C THR A 43 4.99 -4.09 -1.69
N TYR A 44 4.25 -3.05 -1.28
CA TYR A 44 3.89 -1.94 -2.16
C TYR A 44 5.02 -0.93 -2.32
N HIS A 45 5.81 -0.67 -1.27
CA HIS A 45 7.06 0.09 -1.41
C HIS A 45 8.00 -0.53 -2.43
N HIS A 46 8.17 -1.84 -2.36
CA HIS A 46 9.01 -2.54 -3.33
C HIS A 46 8.43 -2.47 -4.75
N ALA A 47 7.11 -2.60 -4.89
CA ALA A 47 6.44 -2.49 -6.19
C ALA A 47 6.57 -1.09 -6.80
N ASP A 48 6.38 -0.02 -6.03
CA ASP A 48 6.54 1.36 -6.48
C ASP A 48 7.98 1.61 -6.97
N HIS A 49 8.98 1.19 -6.19
CA HIS A 49 10.38 1.29 -6.61
C HIS A 49 10.67 0.57 -7.94
N LEU A 50 10.11 -0.63 -8.15
CA LEU A 50 10.26 -1.35 -9.42
C LEU A 50 9.55 -0.64 -10.58
N LEU A 51 8.36 -0.07 -10.34
CA LEU A 51 7.63 0.71 -11.34
C LEU A 51 8.41 1.97 -11.74
N TYR A 52 8.98 2.68 -10.78
CA TYR A 52 9.87 3.82 -11.03
C TYR A 52 11.08 3.41 -11.90
N GLN A 53 11.77 2.33 -11.55
CA GLN A 53 12.90 1.83 -12.35
C GLN A 53 12.48 1.49 -13.78
N GLN A 54 11.32 0.86 -13.95
CA GLN A 54 10.77 0.52 -15.27
C GLN A 54 10.40 1.78 -16.06
N ALA A 55 9.78 2.77 -15.42
CA ALA A 55 9.42 4.05 -16.03
C ALA A 55 10.67 4.77 -16.55
N LYS A 56 11.73 4.82 -15.74
CA LYS A 56 13.03 5.41 -16.13
C LYS A 56 13.66 4.71 -17.34
N GLN A 57 13.60 3.38 -17.41
CA GLN A 57 14.08 2.62 -18.58
C GLN A 57 13.30 2.95 -19.86
N LEU A 58 12.03 3.32 -19.73
CA LEU A 58 11.16 3.73 -20.83
C LEU A 58 11.30 5.23 -21.17
N GLY A 59 12.15 5.97 -20.46
CA GLY A 59 12.36 7.41 -20.67
C GLY A 59 11.34 8.31 -19.98
N TRP A 60 10.56 7.79 -19.03
CA TRP A 60 9.67 8.58 -18.19
C TRP A 60 10.40 9.02 -16.93
N GLU A 61 10.17 10.29 -16.54
CA GLU A 61 10.84 10.86 -15.37
C GLU A 61 10.19 10.43 -14.06
N ASN A 62 8.86 10.30 -14.03
CA ASN A 62 8.08 10.03 -12.82
C ASN A 62 6.90 9.08 -13.10
N VAL A 63 6.35 8.48 -12.04
CA VAL A 63 5.09 7.73 -12.05
C VAL A 63 4.12 8.46 -11.13
N ASP A 64 3.07 9.09 -11.67
CA ASP A 64 2.15 9.85 -10.81
C ASP A 64 1.12 8.95 -10.11
N ASN A 65 0.55 7.99 -10.84
CA ASN A 65 -0.57 7.18 -10.39
C ASN A 65 -0.26 5.69 -10.56
N ILE A 66 -0.43 4.91 -9.49
CA ILE A 66 -0.40 3.45 -9.53
C ILE A 66 -1.84 2.93 -9.48
N TYR A 67 -2.22 2.06 -10.41
CA TYR A 67 -3.52 1.37 -10.38
C TYR A 67 -3.33 -0.10 -10.03
N CYS A 68 -3.72 -0.48 -8.82
CA CYS A 68 -3.68 -1.85 -8.35
C CYS A 68 -4.97 -2.59 -8.70
N ILE A 69 -4.90 -3.45 -9.70
CA ILE A 69 -6.01 -4.27 -10.17
C ILE A 69 -5.93 -5.64 -9.47
N GLY A 70 -6.98 -6.02 -8.74
CA GLY A 70 -7.02 -7.27 -7.98
C GLY A 70 -8.42 -7.79 -7.73
N ASP A 71 -8.52 -9.04 -7.29
CA ASP A 71 -9.78 -9.76 -7.09
C ASP A 71 -10.07 -10.03 -5.62
N ASN A 72 -9.15 -9.71 -4.70
CA ASN A 72 -9.34 -9.96 -3.28
C ASN A 72 -9.34 -8.65 -2.46
N PRO A 73 -10.49 -8.28 -1.85
CA PRO A 73 -10.60 -7.09 -1.01
C PRO A 73 -9.63 -7.02 0.17
N GLU A 74 -9.29 -8.17 0.77
CA GLU A 74 -8.46 -8.24 1.98
C GLU A 74 -6.96 -8.18 1.70
N THR A 75 -6.55 -8.43 0.45
CA THR A 75 -5.15 -8.39 0.06
C THR A 75 -4.87 -7.23 -0.88
N ASP A 76 -5.52 -7.21 -2.04
CA ASP A 76 -5.14 -6.35 -3.15
C ASP A 76 -5.66 -4.94 -2.93
N ILE A 77 -6.94 -4.85 -2.57
CA ILE A 77 -7.63 -3.59 -2.34
C ILE A 77 -7.13 -2.96 -1.03
N TYR A 78 -7.11 -3.75 0.04
CA TYR A 78 -6.59 -3.29 1.32
C TYR A 78 -5.14 -2.81 1.20
N GLY A 79 -4.26 -3.59 0.58
CA GLY A 79 -2.86 -3.22 0.43
C GLY A 79 -2.67 -1.94 -0.39
N ALA A 80 -3.40 -1.80 -1.49
CA ALA A 80 -3.35 -0.60 -2.33
C ALA A 80 -3.85 0.64 -1.57
N ASN A 81 -4.95 0.52 -0.84
CA ASN A 81 -5.51 1.63 -0.05
C ASN A 81 -4.63 1.99 1.14
N LEU A 82 -4.02 0.99 1.80
CA LEU A 82 -3.03 1.21 2.85
C LEU A 82 -1.85 2.02 2.30
N TYR A 83 -1.33 1.63 1.14
CA TYR A 83 -0.23 2.32 0.49
C TYR A 83 -0.60 3.74 0.05
N ASN A 84 -1.78 3.94 -0.52
CA ASN A 84 -2.26 5.27 -0.87
C ASN A 84 -2.32 6.21 0.33
N ARG A 85 -2.78 5.71 1.48
CA ARG A 85 -2.79 6.48 2.73
C ARG A 85 -1.37 6.84 3.20
N TYR A 86 -0.40 5.94 3.02
CA TYR A 86 1.01 6.25 3.24
C TYR A 86 1.47 7.42 2.33
N LEU A 87 1.22 7.33 1.02
CA LEU A 87 1.59 8.38 0.05
C LEU A 87 0.99 9.74 0.41
N GLN A 88 -0.29 9.77 0.78
CA GLN A 88 -0.98 10.99 1.21
C GLN A 88 -0.37 11.60 2.49
N ASN A 89 -0.07 10.76 3.49
CA ASN A 89 0.57 11.20 4.72
C ASN A 89 1.97 11.76 4.46
N ARG A 90 2.77 11.08 3.61
CA ARG A 90 4.09 11.55 3.17
C ARG A 90 3.98 12.92 2.51
N ALA A 91 3.09 13.07 1.53
CA ALA A 91 2.88 14.33 0.83
C ALA A 91 2.44 15.47 1.79
N TYR A 92 1.57 15.17 2.77
CA TYR A 92 1.16 16.13 3.79
C TYR A 92 2.33 16.58 4.69
N GLN A 93 3.15 15.65 5.16
CA GLN A 93 4.33 15.94 5.97
C GLN A 93 5.33 16.82 5.21
N MET A 94 5.63 16.47 3.95
CA MET A 94 6.52 17.26 3.09
C MET A 94 6.00 18.69 2.87
N ARG A 95 4.69 18.86 2.61
CA ARG A 95 4.07 20.19 2.46
C ARG A 95 4.20 21.03 3.74
N ASN A 96 4.04 20.41 4.91
CA ASN A 96 4.18 21.12 6.19
C ASN A 96 5.63 21.50 6.51
N MET A 97 6.60 20.64 6.17
CA MET A 97 8.03 20.98 6.30
C MET A 97 8.41 22.14 5.38
N LYS A 98 7.96 22.13 4.12
CA LYS A 98 8.19 23.22 3.16
C LYS A 98 7.55 24.55 3.65
N LYS A 99 6.34 24.51 4.21
CA LYS A 99 5.70 25.70 4.83
C LYS A 99 6.46 26.25 6.03
N LYS A 100 6.93 25.40 6.94
CA LYS A 100 7.73 25.83 8.10
C LYS A 100 9.03 26.52 7.67
N ARG A 101 9.70 25.99 6.64
CA ARG A 101 10.93 26.59 6.08
C ARG A 101 10.69 27.97 5.45
N VAL A 102 9.58 28.15 4.73
CA VAL A 102 9.21 29.47 4.15
C VAL A 102 8.92 30.50 5.26
N ILE A 103 8.25 30.09 6.34
CA ILE A 103 7.98 30.97 7.48
C ILE A 103 9.29 31.34 8.20
N ALA A 104 10.20 30.39 8.42
CA ALA A 104 11.51 30.65 9.00
C ALA A 104 12.38 31.56 8.12
N GLY A 105 12.37 31.36 6.80
CA GLY A 105 13.12 32.17 5.84
C GLY A 105 12.61 33.62 5.70
N ASN A 106 11.34 33.89 6.03
CA ASN A 106 10.78 35.25 6.04
C ASN A 106 10.95 35.97 7.39
N SER A 107 11.39 35.28 8.46
CA SER A 107 11.62 35.88 9.76
C SER A 107 13.10 36.23 9.95
N SER A 108 13.64 37.06 9.04
CA SER A 108 14.97 37.64 9.19
C SER A 108 14.95 38.82 10.16
N THR A 109 14.82 38.54 11.45
CA THR A 109 15.38 39.38 12.52
C THR A 109 16.07 38.47 13.52
N LEU A 110 17.39 38.59 13.49
CA LEU A 110 18.45 38.07 14.37
C LEU A 110 18.00 37.71 15.79
N ASP A 111 18.34 36.50 16.22
CA ASP A 111 19.12 36.23 17.43
C ASP A 111 19.72 34.81 17.30
N VAL A 112 21.05 34.75 17.18
CA VAL A 112 21.82 33.50 17.11
C VAL A 112 22.21 33.16 18.52
N ASP A 113 21.56 32.16 19.12
CA ASP A 113 22.07 31.47 20.30
C ASP A 113 21.72 29.98 20.27
N SER A 114 22.80 29.18 20.26
CA SER A 114 22.96 27.79 20.74
C SER A 114 22.30 26.60 19.99
N ASP A 115 23.19 25.65 19.65
CA ASP A 115 23.01 24.20 19.44
C ASP A 115 22.47 23.68 18.08
N ASP A 116 23.23 23.93 17.01
CA ASP A 116 22.95 23.52 15.61
C ASP A 116 23.41 22.09 15.23
N ASP A 117 23.03 21.05 15.99
CA ASP A 117 23.13 19.66 15.49
C ASP A 117 21.88 19.25 14.67
N GLU A 118 20.72 19.86 14.95
CA GLU A 118 19.45 19.56 14.26
C GLU A 118 19.43 20.16 12.84
N LEU A 119 20.04 21.34 12.65
CA LEU A 119 20.12 22.03 11.37
C LEU A 119 21.02 21.27 10.37
N ILE A 120 22.14 20.70 10.84
CA ILE A 120 23.05 19.90 10.00
C ILE A 120 22.38 18.58 9.60
N SER A 121 21.64 17.92 10.49
CA SER A 121 20.86 16.73 10.13
C SER A 121 19.82 17.04 9.04
N SER A 122 19.21 18.23 9.09
CA SER A 122 18.21 18.66 8.12
C SER A 122 18.80 18.99 6.74
N VAL A 123 20.09 19.35 6.67
CA VAL A 123 20.81 19.65 5.42
C VAL A 123 21.41 18.38 4.79
N VAL A 124 21.88 17.44 5.62
CA VAL A 124 22.41 16.15 5.13
C VAL A 124 21.26 15.24 4.64
N ASN A 125 20.09 15.28 5.30
CA ASN A 125 18.88 14.61 4.80
C ASN A 125 18.37 15.19 3.46
N THR A 126 18.57 16.49 3.19
CA THR A 126 18.04 17.12 1.96
C THR A 126 18.61 16.58 0.64
N ILE A 127 19.85 16.07 0.61
CA ILE A 127 20.46 15.59 -0.64
C ILE A 127 19.97 14.17 -0.96
N GLU A 128 19.81 13.31 0.05
CA GLU A 128 19.23 11.97 -0.13
C GLU A 128 17.70 12.04 -0.33
N ASP A 129 17.03 13.00 0.30
CA ASP A 129 15.59 13.20 0.17
C ASP A 129 15.17 13.77 -1.19
N GLU A 130 15.98 14.57 -1.90
CA GLU A 130 15.60 15.10 -3.22
C GLU A 130 15.57 14.01 -4.31
N GLU A 131 16.51 13.05 -4.30
CA GLU A 131 16.44 11.87 -5.17
C GLU A 131 15.31 10.93 -4.75
N LEU A 132 15.08 10.73 -3.44
CA LEU A 132 13.94 9.98 -2.92
C LEU A 132 12.58 10.69 -3.14
N GLU A 133 12.54 12.01 -3.28
CA GLU A 133 11.32 12.80 -3.54
C GLU A 133 10.73 12.46 -4.92
N SER A 134 11.57 12.08 -5.90
CA SER A 134 11.14 11.71 -7.26
C SER A 134 10.74 10.24 -7.43
N ASN A 135 11.00 9.39 -6.45
CA ASN A 135 10.95 7.93 -6.62
C ASN A 135 9.63 7.27 -6.23
N TYR A 136 8.66 8.05 -5.73
CA TYR A 136 7.38 7.53 -5.26
C TYR A 136 6.22 8.06 -6.07
N ALA A 137 5.21 7.20 -6.25
CA ALA A 137 3.97 7.63 -6.84
C ALA A 137 3.24 8.67 -5.98
N MET A 138 2.46 9.53 -6.63
CA MET A 138 1.64 10.53 -5.95
C MET A 138 0.36 9.90 -5.38
N ASN A 139 -0.23 8.96 -6.12
CA ASN A 139 -1.45 8.26 -5.72
C ASN A 139 -1.37 6.77 -6.02
N CYS A 140 -2.09 5.98 -5.22
CA CYS A 140 -2.34 4.58 -5.48
C CYS A 140 -3.86 4.31 -5.45
N HIS A 141 -4.38 3.72 -6.51
CA HIS A 141 -5.80 3.48 -6.73
C HIS A 141 -6.10 1.98 -6.79
N SER A 142 -7.13 1.56 -6.07
CA SER A 142 -7.57 0.16 -6.05
C SER A 142 -8.73 -0.08 -7.03
N ILE A 143 -8.58 -1.08 -7.89
CA ILE A 143 -9.62 -1.55 -8.82
C ILE A 143 -9.94 -3.01 -8.51
N LEU A 144 -11.15 -3.28 -8.03
CA LEU A 144 -11.64 -4.62 -7.75
C LEU A 144 -12.28 -5.23 -9.01
N VAL A 145 -11.77 -6.38 -9.45
CA VAL A 145 -12.37 -7.17 -10.54
C VAL A 145 -13.25 -8.29 -9.99
N CYS A 146 -14.30 -8.66 -10.73
CA CYS A 146 -15.31 -9.64 -10.30
C CYS A 146 -15.06 -11.07 -10.82
N THR A 147 -13.87 -11.36 -11.33
CA THR A 147 -13.52 -12.62 -12.01
C THR A 147 -12.76 -13.62 -11.13
N GLY A 148 -12.68 -13.42 -9.82
CA GLY A 148 -11.79 -14.20 -8.94
C GLY A 148 -12.37 -14.52 -7.57
N VAL A 149 -11.57 -14.32 -6.52
CA VAL A 149 -11.94 -14.50 -5.11
C VAL A 149 -13.22 -13.72 -4.81
N TYR A 150 -13.24 -12.44 -5.18
CA TYR A 150 -14.45 -11.64 -5.23
C TYR A 150 -15.26 -11.94 -6.50
N CYS A 151 -16.55 -12.14 -6.31
CA CYS A 151 -17.52 -12.30 -7.37
C CYS A 151 -18.83 -11.66 -6.93
N SER A 152 -19.38 -10.76 -7.75
CA SER A 152 -20.60 -10.00 -7.43
C SER A 152 -21.85 -10.86 -7.20
N SER A 153 -21.84 -12.11 -7.70
CA SER A 153 -22.94 -13.07 -7.51
C SER A 153 -22.82 -13.93 -6.25
N ARG A 154 -21.78 -13.73 -5.42
CA ARG A 154 -21.45 -14.62 -4.30
C ARG A 154 -21.18 -13.84 -3.01
N ASP A 155 -21.73 -14.32 -1.90
CA ASP A 155 -21.79 -13.55 -0.64
C ASP A 155 -20.72 -13.92 0.41
N TYR A 156 -19.74 -14.76 0.06
CA TYR A 156 -18.71 -15.23 1.00
C TYR A 156 -17.49 -14.29 1.10
N VAL A 157 -17.22 -13.46 0.09
CA VAL A 157 -16.19 -12.40 0.13
C VAL A 157 -16.89 -11.08 -0.12
N THR A 158 -16.75 -10.14 0.81
CA THR A 158 -17.31 -8.80 0.69
C THR A 158 -16.30 -7.77 1.15
N TYR A 159 -16.34 -6.60 0.52
CA TYR A 159 -15.67 -5.41 1.01
C TYR A 159 -16.56 -4.59 1.97
N ASP A 160 -17.85 -4.92 2.10
CA ASP A 160 -18.78 -4.28 3.06
C ASP A 160 -18.43 -4.67 4.50
N ASN A 161 -18.57 -3.72 5.42
CA ASN A 161 -18.24 -3.86 6.84
C ASN A 161 -19.26 -4.70 7.62
N LYS A 162 -20.36 -5.11 6.98
CA LYS A 162 -21.46 -5.86 7.62
C LYS A 162 -21.11 -7.29 8.01
N LYS A 163 -20.03 -7.87 7.48
CA LYS A 163 -19.50 -9.17 7.92
C LYS A 163 -18.02 -9.00 8.27
N PRO A 164 -17.60 -9.20 9.54
CA PRO A 164 -16.19 -9.28 9.86
C PRO A 164 -15.63 -10.52 9.17
N SER A 165 -14.71 -10.31 8.25
CA SER A 165 -14.01 -11.40 7.60
C SER A 165 -12.85 -11.86 8.49
N ASN A 166 -13.07 -12.98 9.18
CA ASN A 166 -12.15 -13.57 10.15
C ASN A 166 -11.04 -14.44 9.49
N HIS A 167 -10.64 -14.11 8.26
CA HIS A 167 -9.66 -14.91 7.51
C HIS A 167 -8.26 -14.30 7.48
N ASN A 168 -8.07 -13.17 8.16
CA ASN A 168 -6.79 -12.49 8.21
C ASN A 168 -5.86 -13.11 9.24
N HIS A 169 -4.56 -12.99 8.98
CA HIS A 169 -3.54 -13.39 9.93
C HIS A 169 -3.70 -12.60 11.23
N ARG A 170 -3.48 -13.25 12.38
CA ARG A 170 -3.64 -12.63 13.72
C ARG A 170 -2.89 -11.31 13.91
N ASP A 171 -1.76 -11.16 13.22
CA ASP A 171 -0.90 -9.97 13.32
C ASP A 171 -1.38 -8.82 12.42
N PHE A 172 -2.42 -9.02 11.61
CA PHE A 172 -3.06 -7.97 10.82
C PHE A 172 -4.39 -7.57 11.43
N VAL A 173 -4.40 -6.46 12.15
CA VAL A 173 -5.64 -5.77 12.53
C VAL A 173 -6.08 -4.91 11.34
N LEU A 174 -7.07 -5.38 10.58
CA LEU A 174 -7.54 -4.65 9.40
C LEU A 174 -8.44 -3.48 9.79
N ASP A 175 -8.14 -2.30 9.22
CA ASP A 175 -9.05 -1.17 9.16
C ASP A 175 -10.14 -1.45 8.10
N PRO A 176 -11.42 -1.62 8.50
CA PRO A 176 -12.48 -2.00 7.57
C PRO A 176 -12.65 -1.02 6.41
N HIS A 177 -12.33 0.27 6.61
CA HIS A 177 -12.45 1.29 5.57
C HIS A 177 -11.50 1.07 4.39
N LEU A 178 -10.37 0.41 4.61
CA LEU A 178 -9.40 0.14 3.54
C LEU A 178 -9.79 -1.04 2.65
N LYS A 179 -10.82 -1.81 3.00
CA LYS A 179 -11.34 -2.86 2.10
C LYS A 179 -12.16 -2.30 0.95
N GLN A 180 -12.58 -1.03 1.03
CA GLN A 180 -13.43 -0.38 0.03
C GLN A 180 -12.61 0.00 -1.22
N PRO A 181 -12.89 -0.59 -2.39
CA PRO A 181 -12.15 -0.24 -3.59
C PRO A 181 -12.51 1.16 -4.11
N ASN A 182 -11.57 1.82 -4.80
CA ASN A 182 -11.90 3.06 -5.51
C ASN A 182 -12.85 2.81 -6.69
N TYR A 183 -12.66 1.67 -7.36
CA TYR A 183 -13.46 1.27 -8.52
C TYR A 183 -13.77 -0.22 -8.48
N VAL A 184 -14.95 -0.61 -8.98
CA VAL A 184 -15.33 -2.00 -9.20
C VAL A 184 -15.69 -2.17 -10.66
N VAL A 185 -15.12 -3.17 -11.31
CA VAL A 185 -15.35 -3.48 -12.72
C VAL A 185 -15.54 -4.99 -12.89
N GLN A 186 -16.11 -5.42 -14.02
CA GLN A 186 -16.41 -6.83 -14.19
C GLN A 186 -15.14 -7.67 -14.33
N ASN A 187 -14.14 -7.18 -15.06
CA ASN A 187 -12.95 -7.94 -15.45
C ASN A 187 -11.73 -7.02 -15.70
N VAL A 188 -10.56 -7.63 -15.94
CA VAL A 188 -9.30 -6.90 -16.16
C VAL A 188 -9.31 -6.03 -17.44
N HIS A 189 -10.09 -6.41 -18.46
CA HIS A 189 -10.16 -5.62 -19.69
C HIS A 189 -10.85 -4.27 -19.41
N GLU A 190 -11.98 -4.29 -18.71
CA GLU A 190 -12.67 -3.08 -18.26
C GLU A 190 -11.83 -2.26 -17.29
N ALA A 191 -11.04 -2.92 -16.42
CA ALA A 191 -10.11 -2.23 -15.53
C ALA A 191 -9.08 -1.39 -16.32
N VAL A 192 -8.48 -1.98 -17.35
CA VAL A 192 -7.51 -1.29 -18.21
C VAL A 192 -8.17 -0.16 -18.99
N GLN A 193 -9.38 -0.37 -19.52
CA GLN A 193 -10.14 0.70 -20.19
C GLN A 193 -10.43 1.88 -19.25
N LEU A 194 -10.81 1.59 -18.01
CA LEU A 194 -11.04 2.60 -16.98
C LEU A 194 -9.77 3.40 -16.69
N VAL A 195 -8.61 2.74 -16.57
CA VAL A 195 -7.32 3.42 -16.36
C VAL A 195 -7.05 4.40 -17.49
N PHE A 196 -7.20 3.98 -18.76
CA PHE A 196 -7.02 4.89 -19.89
C PHE A 196 -8.00 6.07 -19.87
N GLN A 197 -9.24 5.88 -19.44
CA GLN A 197 -10.22 6.98 -19.32
C GLN A 197 -9.87 7.96 -18.20
N LYS A 198 -9.15 7.53 -17.16
CA LYS A 198 -8.77 8.37 -16.02
C LYS A 198 -7.51 9.19 -16.27
N GLU A 199 -6.64 8.70 -17.14
CA GLU A 199 -5.36 9.34 -17.51
C GLU A 199 -5.44 10.12 -18.85
N GLN A 200 -6.62 10.27 -19.44
CA GLN A 200 -6.90 11.14 -20.58
C GLN A 200 -7.23 12.56 -20.12
#